data_AF-A0A1A8A800-F1
#
_entry.id   AF-A0A1A8A800-F1
#
_cell.length_a   1.000
_cell.length_b   1.000
_cell.length_c   1.000
_cell.angle_alpha   90.00
_cell.angle_beta   90.00
_cell.angle_gamma   90.00
#
_symmetry.space_group_name_H-M   'P 1'
#
loop_
_entity.id
_entity.type
_entity.pdbx_description
1 polymer ?
#
loop_
_entity_poly.entity_id
_entity_poly.type
_entity_poly.pdbx_seq_one_letter_code
_entity_poly.pdbx_strand_id
1 'polypeptide(L)'
;MRMLKMLILPLITSSLMSGLSSMESKACCRMGVLTVTYYLWTTFIAVVVGIVLVLIIKPGVGTEMDSNRLGGGPVMTSADALLDLIRNMVPSNLIEATFQQYKTDLIPVLKVPTRTFQPNFVYVVPDDNDPKGQTVYLELTPPPDVIYKTSPGSSQQMNVLGIVIFSATMGLLLGRMGERGAPLVNVCQCINECVMKIINAAVWYFPFGIIFLVAGKILDMQDPSTLGKKLGWYGVTVLAGLFVHGLILLPLFYLILTRKNPFRYIRGLLQAMVIALATSSSSATLPITMKCLLENCHVDRQIARFVLPVGATINMDGTALYEAVAAIFIAQVNNYELD
;
A
#
# COMPACT_ATOMS: atom_id res chain seq x y z
N MET A 1 9.40 -5.29 -15.10
CA MET A 1 8.19 -4.97 -14.30
C MET A 1 6.92 -5.63 -14.82
N ARG A 2 6.50 -5.38 -16.08
CA ARG A 2 5.25 -5.95 -16.64
C ARG A 2 5.19 -7.48 -16.55
N MET A 3 6.29 -8.16 -16.89
CA MET A 3 6.41 -9.61 -16.77
C MET A 3 6.11 -10.13 -15.36
N LEU A 4 6.62 -9.48 -14.29
CA LEU A 4 6.31 -9.91 -12.92
C LEU A 4 4.85 -9.70 -12.57
N LYS A 5 4.31 -8.52 -12.90
CA LYS A 5 2.90 -8.20 -12.63
C LYS A 5 1.95 -9.20 -13.29
N MET A 6 2.26 -9.64 -14.51
CA MET A 6 1.52 -10.67 -15.23
C MET A 6 1.48 -12.02 -14.48
N LEU A 7 2.56 -12.38 -13.77
CA LEU A 7 2.66 -13.65 -13.07
C LEU A 7 1.92 -13.66 -11.72
N ILE A 8 1.57 -12.50 -11.16
CA ILE A 8 0.90 -12.40 -9.85
C ILE A 8 -0.45 -13.11 -9.86
N LEU A 9 -1.33 -12.78 -10.81
CA LEU A 9 -2.69 -13.33 -10.87
C LEU A 9 -2.74 -14.87 -10.96
N PRO A 10 -2.07 -15.51 -11.94
CA PRO A 10 -2.10 -16.97 -12.02
C PRO A 10 -1.35 -17.62 -10.86
N LEU A 11 -0.32 -16.97 -10.30
CA LEU A 11 0.38 -17.47 -9.11
C LEU A 11 -0.53 -17.49 -7.89
N ILE A 12 -1.17 -16.36 -7.56
CA ILE A 12 -1.98 -16.24 -6.34
C ILE A 12 -3.15 -17.23 -6.37
N THR A 13 -3.90 -17.23 -7.48
CA THR A 13 -5.07 -18.09 -7.64
C THR A 13 -4.70 -19.58 -7.55
N SER A 14 -3.73 -20.03 -8.36
CA SER A 14 -3.29 -21.42 -8.38
C SER A 14 -2.60 -21.86 -7.08
N SER A 15 -1.76 -21.01 -6.48
CA SER A 15 -1.04 -21.31 -5.23
C SER A 15 -1.98 -21.48 -4.06
N LEU A 16 -2.93 -20.56 -3.88
CA LEU A 16 -3.86 -20.60 -2.75
C LEU A 16 -4.85 -21.76 -2.89
N MET A 17 -5.42 -21.94 -4.08
CA MET A 17 -6.36 -23.03 -4.32
C MET A 17 -5.71 -24.41 -4.11
N SER A 18 -4.50 -24.62 -4.63
CA SER A 18 -3.78 -25.89 -4.44
C SER A 18 -3.17 -26.05 -3.04
N GLY A 19 -2.71 -24.96 -2.42
CA GLY A 19 -2.13 -24.97 -1.09
C GLY A 19 -3.17 -25.36 -0.04
N LEU A 20 -4.32 -24.68 -0.04
CA LEU A 20 -5.35 -24.85 0.98
C LEU A 20 -6.22 -26.10 0.81
N SER A 21 -6.37 -26.62 -0.41
CA SER A 21 -7.13 -27.85 -0.65
C SER A 21 -6.48 -29.09 -0.01
N SER A 22 -5.16 -29.06 0.19
CA SER A 22 -4.42 -30.15 0.84
C SER A 22 -4.34 -30.01 2.36
N MET A 23 -4.95 -28.98 2.94
CA MET A 23 -4.88 -28.70 4.38
C MET A 23 -6.19 -29.01 5.10
N GLU A 24 -6.08 -29.58 6.31
CA GLU A 24 -7.24 -29.76 7.18
C GLU A 24 -7.79 -28.39 7.61
N SER A 25 -9.11 -28.24 7.65
CA SER A 25 -9.76 -26.95 7.94
C SER A 25 -9.36 -26.36 9.30
N LYS A 26 -9.20 -27.19 10.34
CA LYS A 26 -8.76 -26.74 11.67
C LYS A 26 -7.32 -26.24 11.65
N ALA A 27 -6.44 -26.95 10.94
CA ALA A 27 -5.04 -26.57 10.78
C ALA A 27 -4.91 -25.26 9.97
N CYS A 28 -5.69 -25.12 8.89
CA CYS A 28 -5.80 -23.89 8.10
C CYS A 28 -6.21 -22.69 8.98
N CYS A 29 -7.28 -22.84 9.78
CA CYS A 29 -7.75 -21.78 10.66
C CYS A 29 -6.67 -21.37 11.68
N ARG A 30 -6.04 -22.35 12.33
CA ARG A 30 -4.95 -22.09 13.30
C ARG A 30 -3.76 -21.36 12.65
N MET A 31 -3.36 -21.78 11.46
CA MET A 31 -2.29 -21.13 10.70
C MET A 31 -2.69 -19.70 10.29
N GLY A 32 -3.93 -19.50 9.87
CA GLY A 32 -4.48 -18.18 9.54
C GLY A 32 -4.43 -17.22 10.73
N VAL A 33 -4.94 -17.64 11.89
CA VAL A 33 -4.89 -16.84 13.12
C VAL A 33 -3.46 -16.51 13.50
N LEU A 34 -2.56 -17.50 13.51
CA LEU A 34 -1.14 -17.27 13.84
C LEU A 34 -0.51 -16.25 12.88
N THR A 35 -0.80 -16.35 11.58
CA THR A 35 -0.28 -15.45 10.54
C THR A 35 -0.78 -14.02 10.74
N VAL A 36 -2.08 -13.84 10.96
CA VAL A 36 -2.69 -12.52 11.18
C VAL A 36 -2.18 -11.89 12.47
N THR A 37 -2.10 -12.66 13.57
CA THR A 37 -1.55 -12.17 14.83
C THR A 37 -0.09 -11.76 14.67
N TYR A 38 0.72 -12.54 13.93
CA TYR A 38 2.11 -12.18 13.64
C TYR A 38 2.20 -10.88 12.85
N TYR A 39 1.40 -10.70 11.79
CA TYR A 39 1.40 -9.46 10.98
C TYR A 39 0.99 -8.23 11.80
N LEU A 40 -0.10 -8.31 12.55
CA LEU A 40 -0.54 -7.20 13.40
C LEU A 40 0.52 -6.84 14.44
N TRP A 41 1.18 -7.84 15.01
CA TRP A 41 2.24 -7.62 16.00
C TRP A 41 3.48 -6.95 15.40
N THR A 42 3.97 -7.42 14.25
CA THR A 42 5.16 -6.81 13.61
C THR A 42 4.88 -5.41 13.12
N THR A 43 3.68 -5.16 12.57
CA THR A 43 3.28 -3.82 12.11
C THR A 43 3.14 -2.86 13.29
N PHE A 44 2.54 -3.30 14.40
CA PHE A 44 2.47 -2.49 15.62
C PHE A 44 3.85 -2.09 16.13
N ILE A 45 4.80 -3.04 16.18
CA ILE A 45 6.18 -2.74 16.58
C ILE A 45 6.86 -1.77 15.61
N ALA A 46 6.65 -1.92 14.31
CA ALA A 46 7.20 -1.01 13.31
C ALA A 46 6.72 0.44 13.52
N VAL A 47 5.44 0.63 13.82
CA VAL A 47 4.86 1.94 14.16
C VAL A 47 5.49 2.50 15.42
N VAL A 48 5.60 1.71 16.50
CA VAL A 48 6.24 2.15 17.76
C VAL A 48 7.68 2.59 17.52
N VAL A 49 8.46 1.83 16.74
CA VAL A 49 9.84 2.19 16.38
C VAL A 49 9.89 3.50 15.60
N GLY A 50 8.98 3.68 14.64
CA GLY A 50 8.85 4.93 13.88
C GLY A 50 8.59 6.13 14.78
N ILE A 51 7.61 6.03 15.67
CA ILE A 51 7.23 7.06 16.64
C ILE A 51 8.41 7.39 17.57
N VAL A 52 9.04 6.38 18.17
CA VAL A 52 10.18 6.60 19.08
C VAL A 52 11.32 7.31 18.36
N LEU A 53 11.69 6.89 17.14
CA LEU A 53 12.80 7.49 16.41
C LEU A 53 12.51 8.94 15.98
N VAL A 54 11.31 9.23 15.48
CA VAL A 54 10.97 10.61 15.04
C VAL A 54 10.86 11.58 16.21
N LEU A 55 10.46 11.11 17.40
CA LEU A 55 10.44 11.92 18.62
C LEU A 55 11.84 12.19 19.18
N ILE A 56 12.79 11.25 18.99
CA ILE A 56 14.19 11.42 19.40
C ILE A 56 14.93 12.36 18.43
N ILE A 57 14.81 12.12 17.12
CA ILE A 57 15.57 12.85 16.09
C ILE A 57 14.96 14.23 15.83
N LYS A 58 13.64 14.37 15.96
CA LYS A 58 12.86 15.60 15.70
C LYS A 58 13.19 16.25 14.33
N PRO A 59 13.06 15.50 13.22
CA PRO A 59 13.50 15.99 11.91
C PRO A 59 12.74 17.22 11.39
N GLY A 60 11.55 17.54 11.93
CA GLY A 60 10.74 18.68 11.48
C GLY A 60 11.05 20.01 12.18
N VAL A 61 11.74 20.00 13.32
CA VAL A 61 12.02 21.21 14.10
C VAL A 61 13.05 22.08 13.38
N GLY A 62 12.72 23.34 13.11
CA GLY A 62 13.59 24.27 12.39
C GLY A 62 13.57 24.11 10.86
N THR A 63 12.67 23.30 10.31
CA THR A 63 12.47 23.18 8.86
C THR A 63 11.33 24.08 8.40
N GLU A 64 11.64 25.14 7.66
CA GLU A 64 10.61 25.96 7.00
C GLU A 64 10.21 25.32 5.65
N MET A 65 9.04 24.68 5.64
CA MET A 65 8.34 24.31 4.41
C MET A 65 7.38 25.44 4.01
N ASP A 66 7.47 25.91 2.77
CA ASP A 66 6.50 26.85 2.21
C ASP A 66 5.11 26.19 2.20
N SER A 67 4.26 26.62 3.13
CA SER A 67 2.89 26.10 3.35
C SER A 67 1.96 26.27 2.15
N ASN A 68 2.33 27.13 1.19
CA ASN A 68 1.52 27.45 0.00
C ASN A 68 1.39 26.32 -1.04
N ARG A 69 2.03 25.15 -0.85
CA ARG A 69 1.95 24.01 -1.79
C ARG A 69 1.23 22.77 -1.26
N LEU A 70 0.77 22.79 -0.01
CA LEU A 70 -0.05 21.70 0.54
C LEU A 70 -1.50 21.92 0.11
N GLY A 71 -1.82 21.45 -1.10
CA GLY A 71 -3.19 21.43 -1.59
C GLY A 71 -4.09 20.71 -0.60
N GLY A 72 -5.06 21.43 -0.05
CA GLY A 72 -6.19 20.89 0.70
C GLY A 72 -7.12 20.11 -0.23
N GLY A 73 -6.61 19.00 -0.78
CA GLY A 73 -7.44 18.01 -1.44
C GLY A 73 -8.39 17.38 -0.41
N PRO A 74 -9.56 16.92 -0.84
CA PRO A 74 -10.52 16.28 0.06
C PRO A 74 -9.87 15.06 0.73
N VAL A 75 -9.85 15.06 2.06
CA VAL A 75 -9.35 13.96 2.86
C VAL A 75 -10.45 12.93 3.00
N MET A 76 -10.18 11.70 2.56
CA MET A 76 -11.11 10.58 2.72
C MET A 76 -11.26 10.24 4.19
N THR A 77 -12.49 10.02 4.65
CA THR A 77 -12.75 9.61 6.02
C THR A 77 -12.10 8.24 6.27
N SER A 78 -11.52 8.04 7.46
CA SER A 78 -11.00 6.72 7.85
C SER A 78 -12.07 5.62 7.81
N ALA A 79 -13.33 5.98 8.08
CA ALA A 79 -14.49 5.09 7.94
C ALA A 79 -14.68 4.65 6.48
N ASP A 80 -14.60 5.57 5.52
CA ASP A 80 -14.74 5.25 4.09
C ASP A 80 -13.60 4.34 3.62
N ALA A 81 -12.37 4.59 4.07
CA ALA A 81 -11.23 3.73 3.78
C ALA A 81 -11.41 2.30 4.34
N LEU A 82 -11.95 2.16 5.56
CA LEU A 82 -12.26 0.85 6.15
C LEU A 82 -13.41 0.16 5.41
N LEU A 83 -14.44 0.90 5.02
CA LEU A 83 -15.54 0.35 4.21
C LEU A 83 -15.04 -0.11 2.84
N ASP A 84 -14.15 0.63 2.20
CA ASP A 84 -13.51 0.24 0.94
C ASP A 84 -12.66 -1.01 1.10
N LEU A 85 -11.94 -1.17 2.22
CA LEU A 85 -11.21 -2.40 2.53
C LEU A 85 -12.17 -3.60 2.58
N ILE A 86 -13.28 -3.48 3.32
CA ILE A 86 -14.29 -4.54 3.45
C ILE A 86 -14.94 -4.85 2.10
N ARG A 87 -15.30 -3.84 1.31
CA ARG A 87 -15.87 -4.01 -0.04
C ARG A 87 -14.89 -4.71 -0.97
N ASN A 88 -13.60 -4.44 -0.85
CA ASN A 88 -12.57 -5.12 -1.63
C ASN A 88 -12.30 -6.55 -1.16
N MET A 89 -12.62 -6.92 0.09
CA MET A 89 -12.50 -8.31 0.56
C MET A 89 -13.48 -9.25 -0.17
N VAL A 90 -14.67 -8.76 -0.54
CA VAL A 90 -15.70 -9.53 -1.26
C VAL A 90 -16.10 -8.75 -2.52
N PRO A 91 -15.36 -8.91 -3.63
CA PRO A 91 -15.64 -8.17 -4.85
C PRO A 91 -17.00 -8.57 -5.44
N SER A 92 -17.69 -7.60 -6.04
CA SER A 92 -18.96 -7.80 -6.77
C SER A 92 -18.80 -8.76 -7.96
N ASN A 93 -17.65 -8.74 -8.61
CA ASN A 93 -17.33 -9.59 -9.74
C ASN A 93 -15.85 -10.02 -9.69
N LEU A 94 -15.61 -11.33 -9.80
CA LEU A 94 -14.27 -11.89 -9.72
C LEU A 94 -13.39 -11.56 -10.93
N ILE A 95 -13.98 -11.53 -12.14
CA ILE A 95 -13.24 -11.19 -13.36
C ILE A 95 -12.84 -9.72 -13.31
N GLU A 96 -13.77 -8.84 -12.92
CA GLU A 96 -13.50 -7.41 -12.72
C GLU A 96 -12.40 -7.19 -11.68
N ALA A 97 -12.41 -7.94 -10.57
CA ALA A 97 -11.39 -7.88 -9.53
C ALA A 97 -9.96 -8.14 -10.05
N THR A 98 -9.79 -8.80 -11.21
CA THR A 98 -8.48 -9.05 -11.80
C THR A 98 -7.82 -7.80 -12.41
N PHE A 99 -8.57 -6.74 -12.68
CA PHE A 99 -8.06 -5.50 -13.25
C PHE A 99 -8.59 -4.22 -12.58
N GLN A 100 -9.60 -4.32 -11.71
CA GLN A 100 -10.18 -3.20 -10.97
C GLN A 100 -10.34 -3.49 -9.48
N GLN A 101 -10.27 -2.44 -8.67
CA GLN A 101 -10.57 -2.46 -7.24
C GLN A 101 -11.52 -1.31 -6.90
N TYR A 102 -12.40 -1.53 -5.92
CA TYR A 102 -13.35 -0.55 -5.45
C TYR A 102 -12.63 0.59 -4.74
N LYS A 103 -13.03 1.83 -5.03
CA LYS A 103 -12.51 3.02 -4.35
C LYS A 103 -13.63 4.05 -4.25
N THR A 104 -13.86 4.60 -3.07
CA THR A 104 -14.80 5.70 -2.89
C THR A 104 -14.21 6.99 -3.48
N ASP A 105 -14.96 7.60 -4.39
CA ASP A 105 -14.60 8.89 -4.98
C ASP A 105 -15.32 10.03 -4.24
N LEU A 106 -14.61 11.14 -4.00
CA LEU A 106 -15.13 12.32 -3.34
C LEU A 106 -15.51 13.37 -4.40
N ILE A 107 -16.80 13.53 -4.63
CA ILE A 107 -17.33 14.48 -5.63
C ILE A 107 -17.68 15.79 -4.91
N PRO A 108 -17.11 16.93 -5.32
CA PRO A 108 -17.49 18.23 -4.79
C PRO A 108 -18.89 18.61 -5.29
N VAL A 109 -19.82 18.83 -4.37
CA VAL A 109 -21.15 19.35 -4.66
C VAL A 109 -21.19 20.81 -4.20
N LEU A 110 -21.29 21.72 -5.17
CA LEU A 110 -21.41 23.15 -4.93
C LEU A 110 -22.80 23.44 -4.36
N LYS A 111 -22.85 23.90 -3.11
CA LYS A 111 -24.08 24.43 -2.52
C LYS A 111 -24.13 25.92 -2.83
N VAL A 112 -24.90 26.30 -3.84
CA VAL A 112 -25.16 27.71 -4.14
C VAL A 112 -26.10 28.23 -3.04
N PRO A 113 -25.69 29.23 -2.23
CA PRO A 113 -26.57 29.77 -1.21
C PRO A 113 -27.77 30.47 -1.87
N THR A 114 -28.97 29.94 -1.67
CA THR A 114 -30.24 30.59 -2.05
C THR A 114 -30.59 31.68 -1.03
N ARG A 115 -29.77 32.71 -0.90
CA ARG A 115 -30.13 33.92 -0.13
C ARG A 115 -30.41 35.06 -1.10
N THR A 116 -31.54 35.72 -0.93
CA THR A 116 -31.80 37.06 -1.47
C THR A 116 -30.79 38.00 -0.80
N PHE A 117 -29.83 38.51 -1.56
CA PHE A 117 -28.80 39.40 -1.03
C PHE A 117 -29.31 40.84 -0.95
N GLN A 118 -28.98 41.54 0.15
CA GLN A 118 -29.02 43.00 0.19
C GLN A 118 -27.66 43.49 -0.36
N PRO A 119 -27.64 44.49 -1.25
CA PRO A 119 -26.40 44.97 -1.85
C PRO A 119 -25.51 45.63 -0.80
N ASN A 120 -24.28 45.13 -0.63
CA ASN A 120 -23.35 45.58 0.42
C ASN A 120 -22.39 46.70 -0.03
N PHE A 121 -22.27 46.96 -1.34
CA PHE A 121 -21.34 47.96 -1.86
C PHE A 121 -22.03 48.86 -2.89
N VAL A 122 -21.93 50.17 -2.65
CA VAL A 122 -22.37 51.22 -3.58
C VAL A 122 -21.13 51.81 -4.23
N TYR A 123 -20.95 51.59 -5.52
CA TYR A 123 -19.90 52.23 -6.32
C TYR A 123 -20.55 53.32 -7.16
N VAL A 124 -20.10 54.56 -7.01
CA VAL A 124 -20.62 55.68 -7.82
C VAL A 124 -19.74 55.79 -9.05
N VAL A 125 -20.29 55.42 -10.21
CA VAL A 125 -19.64 55.61 -11.50
C VAL A 125 -19.76 57.09 -11.86
N PRO A 126 -18.65 57.81 -12.08
CA PRO A 126 -18.71 59.19 -12.54
C PRO A 126 -19.39 59.24 -13.93
N ASP A 127 -20.40 60.07 -14.07
CA ASP A 127 -21.04 60.37 -15.36
C ASP A 127 -20.68 61.80 -15.74
N ASP A 128 -20.20 62.02 -16.96
CA ASP A 128 -19.73 63.34 -17.43
C ASP A 128 -20.86 64.39 -17.46
N ASN A 129 -22.13 63.95 -17.48
CA ASN A 129 -23.30 64.83 -17.57
C ASN A 129 -24.03 65.09 -16.25
N ASP A 130 -23.74 64.35 -15.17
CA ASP A 130 -24.37 64.53 -13.85
C ASP A 130 -23.30 64.54 -12.73
N PRO A 131 -23.08 65.69 -12.05
CA PRO A 131 -22.02 65.82 -11.04
C PRO A 131 -22.21 64.93 -9.79
N LYS A 132 -23.33 64.21 -9.67
CA LYS A 132 -23.58 63.26 -8.58
C LYS A 132 -23.20 61.80 -8.91
N GLY A 133 -22.93 61.49 -10.18
CA GLY A 133 -22.57 60.15 -10.65
C GLY A 133 -23.68 59.11 -10.49
N GLN A 134 -23.57 57.99 -11.20
CA GLN A 134 -24.55 56.89 -11.15
C GLN A 134 -24.14 55.85 -10.10
N THR A 135 -24.98 55.63 -9.09
CA THR A 135 -24.75 54.58 -8.08
C THR A 135 -25.03 53.20 -8.67
N VAL A 136 -24.01 52.34 -8.74
CA VAL A 136 -24.10 50.93 -9.11
C VAL A 136 -23.90 50.08 -7.86
N TYR A 137 -24.85 49.19 -7.60
CA TYR A 137 -24.75 48.23 -6.51
C TYR A 137 -23.98 47.00 -6.99
N LEU A 138 -22.83 46.72 -6.36
CA LEU A 138 -22.01 45.56 -6.69
C LEU A 138 -22.38 44.40 -5.76
N GLU A 139 -22.90 43.31 -6.35
CA GLU A 139 -23.16 42.05 -5.65
C GLU A 139 -21.90 41.17 -5.70
N LEU A 140 -21.10 41.18 -4.63
CA LEU A 140 -20.05 40.18 -4.46
C LEU A 140 -20.72 38.83 -4.16
N THR A 141 -20.75 37.93 -5.15
CA THR A 141 -21.15 36.54 -4.94
C THR A 141 -20.11 35.87 -4.03
N PRO A 142 -20.47 35.45 -2.79
CA PRO A 142 -19.54 34.73 -1.94
C PRO A 142 -19.14 33.41 -2.64
N PRO A 143 -17.91 32.91 -2.43
CA PRO A 143 -17.51 31.63 -2.99
C PRO A 143 -18.51 30.53 -2.54
N PRO A 144 -18.94 29.63 -3.44
CA PRO A 144 -19.91 28.61 -3.11
C PRO A 144 -19.36 27.66 -2.04
N ASP A 145 -20.20 27.31 -1.07
CA ASP A 145 -19.84 26.28 -0.08
C ASP A 145 -19.69 24.93 -0.81
N VAL A 146 -18.52 24.32 -0.72
CA VAL A 146 -18.24 23.00 -1.32
C VAL A 146 -18.53 21.92 -0.29
N ILE A 147 -19.54 21.08 -0.53
CA ILE A 147 -19.80 19.88 0.28
C ILE A 147 -19.35 18.66 -0.52
N TYR A 148 -18.49 17.83 0.05
CA TYR A 148 -18.09 16.58 -0.59
C TYR A 148 -19.12 15.49 -0.35
N LYS A 149 -19.53 14.80 -1.40
CA LYS A 149 -20.31 13.57 -1.32
C LYS A 149 -19.48 12.38 -1.77
N THR A 150 -19.58 11.28 -1.03
CA THR A 150 -18.99 9.99 -1.39
C THR A 150 -19.80 9.35 -2.52
N SER A 151 -19.13 8.94 -3.59
CA SER A 151 -19.70 8.17 -4.69
C SER A 151 -18.95 6.84 -4.85
N PRO A 152 -19.63 5.75 -5.26
CA PRO A 152 -18.94 4.55 -5.70
C PRO A 152 -18.02 4.87 -6.88
N GLY A 153 -16.78 4.40 -6.80
CA GLY A 153 -15.78 4.52 -7.84
C GLY A 153 -14.97 3.23 -7.97
N SER A 154 -14.15 3.17 -9.02
CA SER A 154 -13.20 2.07 -9.22
C SER A 154 -11.85 2.62 -9.65
N SER A 155 -10.79 1.91 -9.27
CA SER A 155 -9.44 2.19 -9.73
C SER A 155 -8.90 1.03 -10.57
N GLN A 156 -8.11 1.36 -11.59
CA GLN A 156 -7.52 0.41 -12.55
C GLN A 156 -6.32 -0.35 -11.95
N GLN A 157 -6.53 -0.96 -10.79
CA GLN A 157 -5.56 -1.80 -10.11
C GLN A 157 -6.24 -3.12 -9.77
N MET A 158 -5.47 -4.21 -9.87
CA MET A 158 -5.95 -5.53 -9.49
C MET A 158 -6.29 -5.57 -7.99
N ASN A 159 -7.52 -5.99 -7.66
CA ASN A 159 -7.93 -6.25 -6.28
C ASN A 159 -7.32 -7.56 -5.77
N VAL A 160 -6.06 -7.49 -5.36
CA VAL A 160 -5.31 -8.65 -4.87
C VAL A 160 -5.97 -9.27 -3.64
N LEU A 161 -6.50 -8.43 -2.73
CA LEU A 161 -7.13 -8.89 -1.48
C LEU A 161 -8.36 -9.76 -1.75
N GLY A 162 -9.27 -9.30 -2.61
CA GLY A 162 -10.47 -10.05 -3.00
C GLY A 162 -10.13 -11.38 -3.68
N ILE A 163 -9.13 -11.38 -4.57
CA ILE A 163 -8.66 -12.60 -5.25
C ILE A 163 -8.08 -13.60 -4.25
N VAL A 164 -7.31 -13.13 -3.26
CA VAL A 164 -6.75 -13.97 -2.20
C VAL A 164 -7.87 -14.62 -1.37
N ILE A 165 -8.85 -13.86 -0.92
CA ILE A 165 -9.96 -14.36 -0.09
C ILE A 165 -10.82 -15.37 -0.86
N PHE A 166 -11.17 -15.04 -2.10
CA PHE A 166 -11.91 -15.96 -2.97
C PHE A 166 -11.14 -17.26 -3.21
N SER A 167 -9.87 -17.16 -3.61
CA SER A 167 -9.04 -18.32 -3.94
C SER A 167 -8.78 -19.20 -2.71
N ALA A 168 -8.65 -18.59 -1.52
CA ALA A 168 -8.52 -19.30 -0.27
C ALA A 168 -9.79 -20.08 0.10
N THR A 169 -10.95 -19.44 -0.05
CA THR A 169 -12.26 -20.07 0.20
C THR A 169 -12.49 -21.23 -0.76
N MET A 170 -12.23 -21.03 -2.06
CA MET A 170 -12.32 -22.09 -3.07
C MET A 170 -11.38 -23.25 -2.79
N GLY A 171 -10.11 -22.98 -2.44
CA GLY A 171 -9.15 -24.01 -2.08
C GLY A 171 -9.65 -24.89 -0.93
N LEU A 172 -10.15 -24.26 0.14
CA LEU A 172 -10.69 -24.98 1.29
C LEU A 172 -11.91 -25.84 0.92
N LEU A 173 -12.83 -25.31 0.11
CA LEU A 173 -14.03 -26.03 -0.33
C LEU A 173 -13.66 -27.22 -1.24
N LEU A 174 -12.71 -27.05 -2.16
CA LEU A 174 -12.23 -28.14 -3.02
C LEU A 174 -11.58 -29.26 -2.22
N GLY A 175 -10.83 -28.94 -1.16
CA GLY A 175 -10.29 -29.94 -0.24
C GLY A 175 -11.38 -30.76 0.45
N ARG A 176 -12.52 -30.13 0.79
CA ARG A 176 -13.67 -30.83 1.39
C ARG A 176 -14.47 -31.69 0.41
N MET A 177 -14.37 -31.41 -0.89
CA MET A 177 -15.04 -32.21 -1.92
C MET A 177 -14.34 -33.56 -2.16
N GLY A 178 -13.17 -33.81 -1.56
CA GLY A 178 -12.42 -35.04 -1.70
C GLY A 178 -12.08 -35.34 -3.17
N GLU A 179 -12.39 -36.55 -3.62
CA GLU A 179 -12.10 -36.99 -4.99
C GLU A 179 -12.78 -36.15 -6.07
N ARG A 180 -13.97 -35.58 -5.78
CA ARG A 180 -14.66 -34.70 -6.75
C ARG A 180 -13.92 -33.38 -6.98
N GLY A 181 -13.18 -32.90 -5.98
CA GLY A 181 -12.37 -31.69 -6.08
C GLY A 181 -10.99 -31.91 -6.70
N ALA A 182 -10.49 -33.15 -6.67
CA ALA A 182 -9.14 -33.50 -7.10
C ALA A 182 -8.78 -33.06 -8.54
N PRO A 183 -9.66 -33.18 -9.56
CA PRO A 183 -9.32 -32.73 -10.91
C PRO A 183 -8.99 -31.23 -10.98
N LEU A 184 -9.73 -30.39 -10.27
CA LEU A 184 -9.51 -28.95 -10.29
C LEU A 184 -8.27 -28.56 -9.47
N VAL A 185 -8.02 -29.24 -8.35
CA VAL A 185 -6.79 -29.08 -7.56
C VAL A 185 -5.57 -29.44 -8.40
N ASN A 186 -5.61 -30.54 -9.17
CA ASN A 186 -4.52 -30.96 -10.04
C ASN A 186 -4.26 -29.93 -11.15
N VAL A 187 -5.30 -29.37 -11.77
CA VAL A 187 -5.15 -28.26 -12.73
C VAL A 187 -4.45 -27.06 -12.08
N CYS A 188 -4.86 -26.68 -10.87
CA CYS A 188 -4.23 -25.59 -10.13
C CYS A 188 -2.75 -25.89 -9.83
N GLN A 189 -2.41 -27.13 -9.46
CA GLN A 189 -1.02 -27.55 -9.24
C GLN A 189 -0.20 -27.44 -10.53
N CYS A 190 -0.71 -27.94 -11.66
CA CYS A 190 -0.05 -27.85 -12.96
C CYS A 190 0.20 -26.38 -13.37
N ILE A 191 -0.79 -25.50 -13.22
CA ILE A 191 -0.64 -24.07 -13.49
C ILE A 191 0.46 -23.49 -12.60
N ASN A 192 0.49 -23.83 -11.31
CA ASN A 192 1.48 -23.33 -10.39
C ASN A 192 2.91 -23.72 -10.80
N GLU A 193 3.12 -24.98 -11.19
CA GLU A 193 4.42 -25.46 -11.67
C GLU A 193 4.85 -24.78 -12.96
N CYS A 194 3.92 -24.59 -13.90
CA CYS A 194 4.17 -23.82 -15.13
C CYS A 194 4.59 -22.38 -14.81
N VAL A 195 3.88 -21.70 -13.90
CA VAL A 195 4.22 -20.35 -13.46
C VAL A 195 5.61 -20.30 -12.82
N MET A 196 5.97 -21.29 -12.00
CA MET A 196 7.32 -21.40 -11.42
C MET A 196 8.42 -21.53 -12.48
N LYS A 197 8.18 -22.31 -13.55
CA LYS A 197 9.12 -22.39 -14.67
C LYS A 197 9.26 -21.04 -15.40
N ILE A 198 8.17 -20.30 -15.57
CA ILE A 198 8.22 -18.96 -16.16
C ILE A 198 8.98 -17.98 -15.24
N ILE A 199 8.79 -18.07 -13.92
CA ILE A 199 9.57 -17.26 -12.95
C ILE A 199 11.06 -17.56 -13.07
N ASN A 200 11.45 -18.82 -13.27
CA ASN A 200 12.85 -19.21 -13.45
C ASN A 200 13.46 -18.59 -14.71
N ALA A 201 12.72 -18.58 -15.82
CA ALA A 201 13.15 -17.90 -17.03
C ALA A 201 13.20 -16.37 -16.84
N ALA A 202 12.22 -15.80 -16.16
CA ALA A 202 12.15 -14.38 -15.86
C ALA A 202 13.37 -13.90 -15.04
N VAL A 203 13.77 -14.66 -14.01
CA VAL A 203 14.92 -14.40 -13.14
C VAL A 203 16.23 -14.26 -13.92
N TRP A 204 16.41 -14.96 -15.03
CA TRP A 204 17.59 -14.80 -15.88
C TRP A 204 17.67 -13.41 -16.53
N TYR A 205 16.53 -12.81 -16.85
CA TYR A 205 16.45 -11.47 -17.43
C TYR A 205 16.56 -10.34 -16.37
N PHE A 206 16.35 -10.67 -15.09
CA PHE A 206 16.28 -9.68 -14.01
C PHE A 206 17.50 -8.78 -13.85
N PRO A 207 18.75 -9.28 -13.88
CA PRO A 207 19.94 -8.45 -13.67
C PRO A 207 20.00 -7.26 -14.64
N PHE A 208 19.64 -7.47 -15.90
CA PHE A 208 19.58 -6.40 -16.90
C PHE A 208 18.45 -5.41 -16.58
N GLY A 209 17.27 -5.91 -16.24
CA GLY A 209 16.12 -5.06 -15.89
C GLY A 209 16.36 -4.18 -14.66
N ILE A 210 17.06 -4.68 -13.64
CA ILE A 210 17.36 -3.94 -12.40
C ILE A 210 18.23 -2.71 -12.68
N ILE A 211 19.26 -2.85 -13.54
CA ILE A 211 20.17 -1.75 -13.87
C ILE A 211 19.37 -0.58 -14.47
N PHE A 212 18.51 -0.84 -15.45
CA PHE A 212 17.68 0.20 -16.07
C PHE A 212 16.61 0.76 -15.12
N LEU A 213 16.04 -0.07 -14.24
CA LEU A 213 15.07 0.40 -13.24
C LEU A 213 15.70 1.37 -12.23
N VAL A 214 16.88 1.01 -11.70
CA VAL A 214 17.60 1.85 -10.74
C VAL A 214 18.10 3.12 -11.43
N ALA A 215 18.69 3.02 -12.62
CA ALA A 215 19.14 4.18 -13.38
C ALA A 215 17.98 5.13 -13.70
N GLY A 216 16.83 4.62 -14.15
CA GLY A 216 15.64 5.44 -14.41
C GLY A 216 15.14 6.16 -13.16
N LYS A 217 15.10 5.48 -12.01
CA LYS A 217 14.70 6.12 -10.74
C LYS A 217 15.65 7.21 -10.27
N ILE A 218 16.95 7.08 -10.54
CA ILE A 218 17.93 8.12 -10.25
C ILE A 218 17.74 9.32 -11.18
N LEU A 219 17.45 9.09 -12.47
CA LEU A 219 17.20 10.16 -13.45
C LEU A 219 15.91 10.94 -13.19
N ASP A 220 14.89 10.30 -12.61
CA ASP A 220 13.63 10.96 -12.21
C ASP A 220 13.81 11.93 -11.02
N MET A 221 14.91 11.82 -10.26
CA MET A 221 15.17 12.70 -9.12
C MET A 221 15.68 14.07 -9.58
N GLN A 222 14.79 15.07 -9.61
CA GLN A 222 15.17 16.47 -9.84
C GLN A 222 15.77 17.08 -8.55
N ASP A 223 16.96 17.68 -8.69
CA ASP A 223 17.73 18.43 -7.66
C ASP A 223 17.92 17.75 -6.28
N PRO A 224 18.89 16.81 -6.16
CA PRO A 224 19.23 16.17 -4.88
C PRO A 224 19.69 17.13 -3.78
N SER A 225 20.27 18.27 -4.16
CA SER A 225 20.90 19.23 -3.24
C SER A 225 19.89 20.05 -2.44
N THR A 226 18.71 20.33 -3.00
CA THR A 226 17.63 21.08 -2.35
C THR A 226 16.72 20.15 -1.54
N LEU A 227 16.39 18.97 -2.07
CA LEU A 227 15.66 17.92 -1.34
C LEU A 227 16.45 17.42 -0.11
N GLY A 228 17.76 17.23 -0.26
CA GLY A 228 18.62 16.75 0.80
C GLY A 228 18.78 17.72 1.98
N LYS A 229 18.74 19.04 1.74
CA LYS A 229 18.92 20.06 2.79
C LYS A 229 17.68 20.27 3.67
N LYS A 230 16.46 20.15 3.11
CA LYS A 230 15.21 20.38 3.85
C LYS A 230 14.49 19.09 4.29
N LEU A 231 14.67 17.98 3.57
CA LEU A 231 14.01 16.68 3.86
C LEU A 231 15.00 15.57 4.23
N GLY A 232 16.30 15.88 4.29
CA GLY A 232 17.36 14.89 4.56
C GLY A 232 17.18 14.19 5.90
N TRP A 233 16.94 14.94 6.97
CA TRP A 233 16.74 14.38 8.32
C TRP A 233 15.49 13.49 8.42
N TYR A 234 14.42 13.87 7.71
CA TYR A 234 13.23 13.03 7.58
C TYR A 234 13.58 11.70 6.89
N GLY A 235 14.26 11.74 5.74
CA GLY A 235 14.69 10.54 5.02
C GLY A 235 15.62 9.66 5.85
N VAL A 236 16.58 10.25 6.57
CA VAL A 236 17.48 9.53 7.48
C VAL A 236 16.70 8.86 8.61
N THR A 237 15.70 9.53 9.19
CA THR A 237 14.86 8.96 10.25
C THR A 237 14.09 7.73 9.77
N VAL A 238 13.46 7.82 8.60
CA VAL A 238 12.73 6.69 8.00
C VAL A 238 13.69 5.54 7.68
N LEU A 239 14.83 5.81 7.05
CA LEU A 239 15.83 4.78 6.72
C LEU A 239 16.41 4.11 7.97
N ALA A 240 16.70 4.88 9.02
CA ALA A 240 17.15 4.35 10.30
C ALA A 240 16.07 3.46 10.94
N GLY A 241 14.80 3.86 10.90
CA GLY A 241 13.69 3.06 11.40
C GLY A 241 13.52 1.74 10.64
N LEU A 242 13.57 1.78 9.31
CA LEU A 242 13.53 0.58 8.47
C LEU A 242 14.73 -0.33 8.73
N PHE A 243 15.92 0.23 8.97
CA PHE A 243 17.12 -0.53 9.32
C PHE A 243 16.96 -1.23 10.68
N VAL A 244 16.53 -0.50 11.71
CA VAL A 244 16.32 -1.06 13.06
C VAL A 244 15.24 -2.13 13.04
N HIS A 245 14.09 -1.87 12.42
CA HIS A 245 13.01 -2.84 12.33
C HIS A 245 13.41 -4.07 11.49
N GLY A 246 13.93 -3.84 10.29
CA GLY A 246 14.20 -4.88 9.30
C GLY A 246 15.43 -5.74 9.57
N LEU A 247 16.51 -5.16 10.09
CA LEU A 247 17.80 -5.86 10.29
C LEU A 247 18.15 -6.14 11.74
N ILE A 248 17.43 -5.57 12.71
CA ILE A 248 17.65 -5.84 14.14
C ILE A 248 16.44 -6.55 14.74
N LEU A 249 15.26 -5.92 14.74
CA LEU A 249 14.08 -6.46 15.44
C LEU A 249 13.51 -7.72 14.80
N LEU A 250 13.25 -7.73 13.48
CA LEU A 250 12.72 -8.92 12.81
C LEU A 250 13.68 -10.12 12.91
N PRO A 251 15.01 -9.98 12.70
CA PRO A 251 15.96 -11.06 12.94
C PRO A 251 16.01 -11.52 14.39
N LEU A 252 15.90 -10.61 15.35
CA LEU A 252 15.84 -10.93 16.79
C LEU A 252 14.58 -11.74 17.11
N PHE A 253 13.41 -11.34 16.61
CA PHE A 253 12.18 -12.13 16.78
C PHE A 253 12.32 -13.51 16.15
N TYR A 254 12.86 -13.58 14.93
CA TYR A 254 13.13 -14.88 14.30
C TYR A 254 14.03 -15.75 15.17
N LEU A 255 15.10 -15.20 15.75
CA LEU A 255 16.01 -15.94 16.64
C LEU A 255 15.31 -16.40 17.92
N ILE A 256 14.47 -15.55 18.55
CA ILE A 256 13.75 -15.89 19.78
C ILE A 256 12.74 -17.03 19.53
N LEU A 257 11.95 -16.93 18.46
CA LEU A 257 10.90 -17.90 18.15
C LEU A 257 11.45 -19.21 17.58
N THR A 258 12.40 -19.15 16.66
CA THR A 258 12.89 -20.34 15.94
C THR A 258 14.18 -20.93 16.53
N ARG A 259 14.89 -20.17 17.36
CA ARG A 259 16.24 -20.52 17.89
C ARG A 259 17.25 -20.85 16.79
N LYS A 260 17.05 -20.35 15.57
CA LYS A 260 17.94 -20.52 14.42
C LYS A 260 18.57 -19.19 14.01
N ASN A 261 19.71 -19.27 13.31
CA ASN A 261 20.41 -18.08 12.81
C ASN A 261 19.59 -17.37 11.71
N PRO A 262 19.10 -16.15 11.93
CA PRO A 262 18.28 -15.41 10.97
C PRO A 262 19.07 -15.00 9.71
N PHE A 263 20.36 -14.74 9.81
CA PHE A 263 21.16 -14.25 8.68
C PHE A 263 21.34 -15.30 7.58
N ARG A 264 21.33 -16.59 7.95
CA ARG A 264 21.32 -17.68 6.96
C ARG A 264 20.01 -17.70 6.17
N TYR A 265 18.90 -17.40 6.83
CA TYR A 265 17.58 -17.31 6.21
C TYR A 265 17.49 -16.08 5.28
N ILE A 266 17.94 -14.91 5.76
CA ILE A 266 18.01 -13.67 4.97
C ILE A 266 18.87 -13.85 3.72
N ARG A 267 20.01 -14.55 3.83
CA ARG A 267 20.87 -14.85 2.68
C ARG A 267 20.14 -15.64 1.58
N GLY A 268 19.24 -16.55 1.94
CA GLY A 268 18.39 -17.27 0.99
C GLY A 268 17.37 -16.37 0.27
N LEU A 269 17.01 -15.23 0.87
CA LEU A 269 16.06 -14.24 0.37
C LEU A 269 16.70 -13.02 -0.31
N LEU A 270 18.02 -12.88 -0.25
CA LEU A 270 18.75 -11.69 -0.72
C LEU A 270 18.37 -11.30 -2.15
N GLN A 271 18.21 -12.29 -3.04
CA GLN A 271 17.79 -12.07 -4.42
C GLN A 271 16.42 -11.38 -4.51
N ALA A 272 15.42 -11.86 -3.75
CA ALA A 272 14.11 -11.24 -3.71
C ALA A 272 14.16 -9.84 -3.11
N MET A 273 15.00 -9.61 -2.10
CA MET A 273 15.18 -8.29 -1.47
C MET A 273 15.77 -7.25 -2.43
N VAL A 274 16.82 -7.61 -3.19
CA VAL A 274 17.43 -6.71 -4.18
C VAL A 274 16.43 -6.36 -5.28
N ILE A 275 15.65 -7.32 -5.73
CA ILE A 275 14.60 -7.07 -6.73
C ILE A 275 13.49 -6.22 -6.12
N ALA A 276 13.10 -6.44 -4.86
CA ALA A 276 12.10 -5.62 -4.18
C ALA A 276 12.54 -4.16 -4.08
N LEU A 277 13.81 -3.92 -3.77
CA LEU A 277 14.42 -2.59 -3.77
C LEU A 277 14.37 -1.94 -5.16
N ALA A 278 14.78 -2.66 -6.20
CA ALA A 278 14.82 -2.13 -7.56
C ALA A 278 13.43 -1.88 -8.16
N THR A 279 12.45 -2.70 -7.77
CA THR A 279 11.09 -2.64 -8.29
C THR A 279 10.16 -1.75 -7.47
N SER A 280 10.51 -1.49 -6.20
CA SER A 280 9.70 -0.74 -5.23
C SER A 280 8.26 -1.29 -5.11
N SER A 281 8.07 -2.60 -5.25
CA SER A 281 6.74 -3.23 -5.24
C SER A 281 6.76 -4.65 -4.65
N SER A 282 6.20 -4.80 -3.44
CA SER A 282 6.10 -6.09 -2.74
C SER A 282 5.32 -7.14 -3.54
N SER A 283 4.17 -6.74 -4.11
CA SER A 283 3.32 -7.64 -4.91
C SER A 283 4.01 -8.09 -6.20
N ALA A 284 4.80 -7.22 -6.86
CA ALA A 284 5.59 -7.61 -8.03
C ALA A 284 6.66 -8.66 -7.69
N THR A 285 7.22 -8.60 -6.49
CA THR A 285 8.27 -9.56 -6.07
C THR A 285 7.76 -10.88 -5.52
N LEU A 286 6.45 -10.99 -5.22
CA LEU A 286 5.83 -12.19 -4.67
C LEU A 286 6.24 -13.50 -5.38
N PRO A 287 6.29 -13.57 -6.73
CA PRO A 287 6.71 -14.79 -7.43
C PRO A 287 8.15 -15.21 -7.12
N ILE A 288 9.06 -14.24 -7.01
CA ILE A 288 10.47 -14.50 -6.73
C ILE A 288 10.66 -14.84 -5.26
N THR A 289 9.97 -14.15 -4.35
CA THR A 289 9.99 -14.46 -2.92
C THR A 289 9.51 -15.88 -2.66
N MET A 290 8.42 -16.31 -3.31
CA MET A 290 7.93 -17.68 -3.24
C MET A 290 9.00 -18.68 -3.69
N LYS A 291 9.64 -18.44 -4.85
CA LYS A 291 10.75 -19.28 -5.33
C LYS A 291 11.88 -19.38 -4.30
N CYS A 292 12.39 -18.26 -3.81
CA CYS A 292 13.49 -18.23 -2.84
C CYS A 292 13.15 -18.99 -1.54
N LEU A 293 11.89 -18.93 -1.09
CA LEU A 293 11.46 -19.65 0.11
C LEU A 293 11.40 -21.16 -0.09
N LEU A 294 10.92 -21.61 -1.25
CA LEU A 294 10.81 -23.03 -1.58
C LEU A 294 12.17 -23.66 -1.90
N GLU A 295 13.01 -22.98 -2.67
CA GLU A 295 14.29 -23.52 -3.16
C GLU A 295 15.46 -23.27 -2.21
N ASN A 296 15.60 -22.06 -1.66
CA ASN A 296 16.78 -21.68 -0.85
C ASN A 296 16.55 -21.86 0.65
N CYS A 297 15.33 -21.59 1.12
CA CYS A 297 15.00 -21.65 2.56
C CYS A 297 14.30 -22.96 2.96
N HIS A 298 13.93 -23.79 1.98
CA HIS A 298 13.24 -25.07 2.17
C HIS A 298 11.99 -24.98 3.06
N VAL A 299 11.22 -23.90 2.90
CA VAL A 299 9.94 -23.73 3.61
C VAL A 299 8.90 -24.65 3.00
N ASP A 300 8.02 -25.18 3.85
CA ASP A 300 6.90 -26.01 3.41
C ASP A 300 6.03 -25.30 2.35
N ARG A 301 5.67 -26.04 1.30
CA ARG A 301 4.94 -25.49 0.15
C ARG A 301 3.56 -24.98 0.53
N GLN A 302 2.85 -25.69 1.41
CA GLN A 302 1.49 -25.31 1.81
C GLN A 302 1.53 -24.01 2.61
N ILE A 303 2.48 -23.90 3.55
CA ILE A 303 2.67 -22.69 4.36
C ILE A 303 3.07 -21.51 3.49
N ALA A 304 4.08 -21.65 2.64
CA ALA A 304 4.54 -20.54 1.78
C ALA A 304 3.42 -20.06 0.83
N ARG A 305 2.70 -20.99 0.19
CA ARG A 305 1.59 -20.69 -0.74
C ARG A 305 0.42 -19.98 -0.08
N PHE A 306 0.23 -20.15 1.23
CA PHE A 306 -0.79 -19.47 2.00
C PHE A 306 -0.32 -18.11 2.55
N VAL A 307 0.80 -18.10 3.28
CA VAL A 307 1.26 -16.96 4.06
C VAL A 307 1.69 -15.79 3.17
N LEU A 308 2.42 -16.05 2.08
CA LEU A 308 3.01 -14.99 1.24
C LEU A 308 1.98 -14.15 0.49
N PRO A 309 0.99 -14.72 -0.24
CA PRO A 309 0.01 -13.91 -0.95
C PRO A 309 -0.82 -13.02 -0.01
N VAL A 310 -1.16 -13.54 1.17
CA VAL A 310 -1.87 -12.79 2.22
C VAL A 310 -0.97 -11.69 2.79
N GLY A 311 0.30 -12.00 3.04
CA GLY A 311 1.27 -11.03 3.58
C GLY A 311 1.59 -9.88 2.63
N ALA A 312 1.59 -10.13 1.31
CA ALA A 312 1.91 -9.11 0.31
C ALA A 312 0.91 -7.93 0.28
N THR A 313 -0.30 -8.10 0.83
CA THR A 313 -1.33 -7.07 0.92
C THR A 313 -1.56 -6.59 2.35
N ILE A 314 -1.49 -7.48 3.33
CA ILE A 314 -1.85 -7.14 4.72
C ILE A 314 -0.63 -6.66 5.53
N ASN A 315 0.54 -7.26 5.34
CA ASN A 315 1.71 -7.00 6.19
C ASN A 315 2.63 -5.93 5.59
N MET A 316 2.35 -4.66 5.89
CA MET A 316 3.08 -3.50 5.36
C MET A 316 3.86 -2.73 6.45
N ASP A 317 4.70 -3.42 7.22
CA ASP A 317 5.49 -2.83 8.31
C ASP A 317 6.23 -1.54 7.92
N GLY A 318 6.91 -1.55 6.77
CA GLY A 318 7.69 -0.39 6.32
C GLY A 318 6.82 0.82 5.97
N THR A 319 5.64 0.59 5.40
CA THR A 319 4.67 1.65 5.10
C THR A 319 4.10 2.23 6.39
N ALA A 320 3.73 1.39 7.35
CA ALA A 320 3.19 1.83 8.63
C ALA A 320 4.20 2.67 9.44
N LEU A 321 5.47 2.25 9.45
CA LEU A 321 6.57 3.04 10.03
C LEU A 321 6.72 4.39 9.32
N TYR A 322 6.76 4.38 7.98
CA TYR A 322 6.87 5.60 7.18
C TYR A 322 5.72 6.58 7.44
N GLU A 323 4.47 6.10 7.46
CA GLU A 323 3.28 6.94 7.71
C GLU A 323 3.29 7.54 9.11
N ALA A 324 3.69 6.77 10.13
CA ALA A 324 3.81 7.27 11.50
C ALA A 324 4.88 8.38 11.60
N VAL A 325 6.05 8.17 11.00
CA VAL A 325 7.13 9.17 10.95
C VAL A 325 6.69 10.41 10.17
N ALA A 326 6.01 10.24 9.03
CA ALA A 326 5.52 11.33 8.20
C ALA A 326 4.50 12.21 8.91
N ALA A 327 3.52 11.61 9.59
CA ALA A 327 2.50 12.34 10.35
C ALA A 327 3.12 13.22 11.44
N ILE A 328 4.06 12.67 12.22
CA ILE A 328 4.73 13.42 13.29
C ILE A 328 5.68 14.46 12.72
N PHE A 329 6.40 14.16 11.64
CA PHE A 329 7.24 15.14 10.95
C PHE A 329 6.43 16.36 10.48
N ILE A 330 5.26 16.13 9.87
CA ILE A 330 4.37 17.21 9.44
C ILE A 330 3.88 18.04 10.64
N ALA A 331 3.54 17.39 11.76
CA ALA A 331 3.17 18.11 12.98
C ALA A 331 4.31 19.00 13.50
N GLN A 332 5.55 18.47 13.53
CA GLN A 332 6.75 19.20 13.94
C GLN A 332 7.03 20.42 13.05
N VAL A 333 6.92 20.28 11.72
CA VAL A 333 7.13 21.39 10.77
C VAL A 333 6.10 22.50 10.96
N ASN A 334 4.86 22.16 11.33
CA ASN A 334 3.78 23.11 11.57
C ASN A 334 3.72 23.62 13.01
N ASN A 335 4.68 23.26 13.87
CA ASN A 335 4.71 23.59 15.29
C ASN A 335 3.44 23.16 16.06
N TYR A 336 2.83 22.03 15.67
CA TYR A 336 1.79 21.39 16.47
C TYR A 336 2.42 20.51 17.54
N GLU A 337 2.05 20.72 18.80
CA GLU A 337 2.35 19.79 19.88
C GLU A 337 1.43 18.57 19.79
N LEU A 338 2.01 17.39 19.93
CA LEU A 338 1.30 16.12 20.02
C LEU A 338 1.31 15.71 21.49
N ASP A 339 0.15 15.72 22.14
CA ASP A 339 -0.06 15.33 23.55
C ASP A 339 0.17 13.83 23.81
#